data_AF-A0A7K1XW98-F1
#
_entry.id   AF-A0A7K1XW98-F1
#
_cell.length_a   1.000
_cell.length_b   1.000
_cell.length_c   1.000
_cell.angle_alpha   90.00
_cell.angle_beta   90.00
_cell.angle_gamma   90.00
#
_symmetry.space_group_name_H-M   'P 1'
#
loop_
_entity.id
_entity.type
_entity.pdbx_description
1 polymer ?
#
loop_
_entity_poly.entity_id
_entity_poly.type
_entity_poly.pdbx_seq_one_letter_code
_entity_poly.pdbx_strand_id
1 'polypeptide(L)'
;MKLKNILALVLGLQAVTAAAQDTESPYKTSFKADAPVTAAGIGLSVLGLKLIQDKESLTLAELAALSKDDVNGFDRFSAGNYSKTADKHSYYPFYGAFAMPVVILFNGKINNHTGQVLALYVETMAITGTLYTMAAGNVKRNRPYTYSTETPLDQRTKKGATRSFYAGHTAATASATFFAAKVFSDFNPDSPAKPYIWTAAAVVPAAVGYLRLKAGMHFLSDNLLGYAVGAGVGVLVPQLHKKTSANSLSVVPVFTPGYQTVAATYTFR
;
A
#
# COMPACT_ATOMS: atom_id res chain seq x y z
N MET A 1 -25.81 -36.36 -27.81
CA MET A 1 -25.27 -35.03 -28.22
C MET A 1 -23.80 -35.00 -27.81
N LYS A 2 -22.90 -34.86 -28.80
CA LYS A 2 -21.55 -35.42 -28.79
C LYS A 2 -20.55 -34.58 -27.97
N LEU A 3 -19.65 -35.30 -27.27
CA LEU A 3 -18.44 -34.87 -26.53
C LEU A 3 -17.45 -34.00 -27.34
N LYS A 4 -17.73 -33.73 -28.61
CA LYS A 4 -16.91 -32.91 -29.52
C LYS A 4 -17.02 -31.41 -29.27
N ASN A 5 -18.02 -30.94 -28.52
CA ASN A 5 -18.25 -29.50 -28.32
C ASN A 5 -17.61 -28.93 -27.04
N ILE A 6 -17.05 -29.78 -26.17
CA ILE A 6 -16.29 -29.32 -24.99
C ILE A 6 -14.79 -29.18 -25.31
N LEU A 7 -14.28 -29.87 -26.34
CA LEU A 7 -12.91 -29.66 -26.82
C LEU A 7 -12.71 -28.30 -27.51
N ALA A 8 -13.77 -27.64 -27.97
CA ALA A 8 -13.67 -26.35 -28.66
C ALA A 8 -13.47 -25.15 -27.71
N LEU A 9 -13.75 -25.30 -26.41
CA LEU A 9 -13.54 -24.23 -25.42
C LEU A 9 -12.15 -24.29 -24.73
N VAL A 10 -11.41 -25.38 -24.95
CA VAL A 10 -10.06 -25.60 -24.38
C VAL A 10 -8.94 -25.34 -25.41
N LEU A 11 -9.29 -25.04 -26.66
CA LEU A 11 -8.35 -24.82 -27.77
C LEU A 11 -8.11 -23.33 -28.14
N GLY A 12 -8.42 -22.41 -27.21
CA GLY A 12 -8.22 -20.96 -27.38
C GLY A 12 -6.96 -20.38 -26.73
N LEU A 13 -6.13 -21.19 -26.07
CA LEU A 13 -4.78 -20.78 -25.63
C LEU A 13 -3.78 -21.18 -26.71
N GLN A 14 -3.89 -20.56 -27.89
CA GLN A 14 -2.75 -20.57 -28.80
C GLN A 14 -1.66 -19.72 -28.17
N ALA A 15 -0.60 -20.41 -27.79
CA ALA A 15 0.67 -19.84 -27.41
C ALA A 15 1.11 -18.86 -28.51
N VAL A 16 0.92 -17.58 -28.25
CA VAL A 16 1.77 -16.55 -28.83
C VAL A 16 3.10 -16.73 -28.10
N THR A 17 3.94 -17.66 -28.60
CA THR A 17 5.38 -17.56 -28.41
C THR A 17 5.82 -16.32 -29.17
N ALA A 18 5.52 -15.14 -28.61
CA ALA A 18 6.28 -13.95 -28.93
C ALA A 18 7.70 -14.34 -28.58
N ALA A 19 8.59 -14.37 -29.58
CA ALA A 19 10.02 -14.32 -29.33
C ALA A 19 10.21 -13.23 -28.26
N ALA A 20 10.68 -13.62 -27.07
CA ALA A 20 10.97 -12.67 -26.02
C ALA A 20 12.08 -11.80 -26.57
N GLN A 21 11.72 -10.67 -27.19
CA GLN A 21 12.67 -9.61 -27.43
C GLN A 21 13.25 -9.31 -26.05
N ASP A 22 14.58 -9.34 -25.94
CA ASP A 22 15.28 -8.80 -24.78
C ASP A 22 14.95 -7.31 -24.70
N THR A 23 13.81 -7.00 -24.11
CA THR A 23 13.40 -5.63 -23.86
C THR A 23 14.26 -5.15 -22.71
N GLU A 24 15.09 -4.15 -22.95
CA GLU A 24 15.85 -3.52 -21.89
C GLU A 24 14.90 -3.06 -20.78
N SER A 25 15.25 -3.34 -19.52
CA SER A 25 14.45 -2.85 -18.40
C SER A 25 14.41 -1.32 -18.40
N PRO A 26 13.25 -0.69 -18.18
CA PRO A 26 13.13 0.75 -17.98
C PRO A 26 13.76 1.20 -16.66
N TYR A 27 14.24 0.29 -15.80
CA TYR A 27 14.78 0.60 -14.49
C TYR A 27 16.29 0.40 -14.38
N LYS A 28 16.93 1.26 -13.60
CA LYS A 28 18.31 1.12 -13.13
C LYS A 28 18.28 0.93 -11.62
N THR A 29 18.76 -0.22 -11.18
CA THR A 29 18.92 -0.59 -9.77
C THR A 29 20.41 -0.64 -9.40
N SER A 30 20.72 -0.35 -8.15
CA SER A 30 22.07 -0.39 -7.60
C SER A 30 22.04 -1.09 -6.25
N PHE A 31 22.63 -2.29 -6.16
CA PHE A 31 22.69 -3.02 -4.89
C PHE A 31 23.28 -2.18 -3.74
N LYS A 32 24.24 -1.29 -4.04
CA LYS A 32 24.87 -0.40 -3.04
C LYS A 32 23.92 0.66 -2.48
N ALA A 33 22.86 1.03 -3.21
CA ALA A 33 21.87 2.02 -2.77
C ALA A 33 20.59 1.33 -2.27
N ASP A 34 20.06 0.41 -3.07
CA ASP A 34 18.75 -0.21 -2.88
C ASP A 34 18.76 -1.18 -1.68
N ALA A 35 19.86 -1.93 -1.48
CA ALA A 35 19.94 -2.88 -0.38
C ALA A 35 19.98 -2.20 1.00
N PRO A 36 20.77 -1.14 1.24
CA PRO A 36 20.68 -0.37 2.48
C PRO A 36 19.31 0.27 2.71
N VAL A 37 18.67 0.85 1.69
CA VAL A 37 17.32 1.45 1.82
C VAL A 37 16.30 0.38 2.21
N THR A 38 16.32 -0.76 1.52
CA THR A 38 15.43 -1.90 1.82
C THR A 38 15.67 -2.44 3.23
N ALA A 39 16.93 -2.66 3.61
CA ALA A 39 17.29 -3.16 4.93
C ALA A 39 16.88 -2.20 6.06
N ALA A 40 17.10 -0.89 5.88
CA ALA A 40 16.65 0.13 6.81
C ALA A 40 15.13 0.15 6.92
N GLY A 41 14.40 0.05 5.79
CA GLY A 41 12.95 -0.03 5.78
C GLY A 41 12.42 -1.27 6.52
N ILE A 42 13.04 -2.43 6.34
CA ILE A 42 12.66 -3.65 7.09
C ILE A 42 12.94 -3.46 8.58
N GLY A 43 14.14 -2.96 8.95
CA GLY A 43 14.52 -2.74 10.34
C GLY A 43 13.59 -1.76 11.07
N LEU A 44 13.28 -0.63 10.44
CA LEU A 44 12.33 0.35 10.98
C LEU A 44 10.91 -0.20 11.03
N SER A 45 10.51 -1.03 10.06
CA SER A 45 9.22 -1.71 10.10
C SER A 45 9.09 -2.61 11.34
N VAL A 46 10.13 -3.40 11.64
CA VAL A 46 10.21 -4.26 12.83
C VAL A 46 10.18 -3.44 14.12
N LEU A 47 10.93 -2.34 14.18
CA LEU A 47 10.89 -1.41 15.31
C LEU A 47 9.47 -0.86 15.53
N GLY A 48 8.82 -0.38 14.46
CA GLY A 48 7.44 0.11 14.54
C GLY A 48 6.44 -0.97 14.97
N LEU A 49 6.62 -2.23 14.54
CA LEU A 49 5.81 -3.35 15.00
C LEU A 49 5.98 -3.61 16.50
N LYS A 50 7.20 -3.50 17.02
CA LYS A 50 7.45 -3.59 18.46
C LYS A 50 6.72 -2.48 19.22
N LEU A 51 6.83 -1.22 18.77
CA LEU A 51 6.10 -0.09 19.36
C LEU A 51 4.58 -0.30 19.36
N ILE A 52 4.04 -0.92 18.30
CA ILE A 52 2.63 -1.29 18.24
C ILE A 52 2.27 -2.37 19.27
N GLN A 53 3.09 -3.39 19.43
CA GLN A 53 2.86 -4.49 20.38
C GLN A 53 2.94 -4.02 21.84
N ASP A 54 3.77 -3.01 22.08
CA ASP A 54 3.99 -2.38 23.39
C ASP A 54 2.90 -1.35 23.73
N LYS A 55 1.96 -1.05 22.81
CA LYS A 55 0.85 -0.14 23.12
C LYS A 55 -0.02 -0.67 24.26
N GLU A 56 -0.39 0.27 25.11
CA GLU A 56 -1.36 0.05 26.18
C GLU A 56 -2.78 -0.09 25.63
N SER A 57 -3.52 -0.98 26.28
CA SER A 57 -4.96 -1.13 26.12
C SER A 57 -5.70 0.04 26.76
N LEU A 58 -6.90 0.35 26.25
CA LEU A 58 -7.80 1.28 26.94
C LEU A 58 -8.26 0.67 28.27
N THR A 59 -8.14 1.43 29.35
CA THR A 59 -8.75 1.13 30.64
C THR A 59 -10.27 1.29 30.56
N LEU A 60 -11.00 0.68 31.50
CA LEU A 60 -12.46 0.85 31.56
C LEU A 60 -12.86 2.31 31.84
N ALA A 61 -12.04 3.05 32.60
CA ALA A 61 -12.26 4.46 32.87
C ALA A 61 -12.06 5.32 31.61
N GLU A 62 -10.97 5.12 30.86
CA GLU A 62 -10.76 5.80 29.57
C GLU A 62 -11.88 5.46 28.58
N LEU A 63 -12.33 4.20 28.54
CA LEU A 63 -13.38 3.77 27.63
C LEU A 63 -14.74 4.40 27.96
N ALA A 64 -15.07 4.51 29.25
CA ALA A 64 -16.30 5.14 29.73
C ALA A 64 -16.31 6.66 29.49
N ALA A 65 -15.12 7.28 29.45
CA ALA A 65 -14.97 8.71 29.17
C ALA A 65 -15.00 9.08 27.67
N LEU A 66 -15.03 8.11 26.75
CA LEU A 66 -15.03 8.41 25.31
C LEU A 66 -16.35 9.07 24.87
N SER A 67 -16.25 10.25 24.25
CA SER A 67 -17.36 10.87 23.52
C SER A 67 -17.10 10.90 22.01
N LYS A 68 -18.16 10.74 21.22
CA LYS A 68 -18.09 10.97 19.76
C LYS A 68 -17.82 12.43 19.43
N ASP A 69 -18.16 13.35 20.33
CA ASP A 69 -17.95 14.79 20.14
C ASP A 69 -16.46 15.16 20.11
N ASP A 70 -15.62 14.36 20.78
CA ASP A 70 -14.16 14.49 20.77
C ASP A 70 -13.53 14.10 19.43
N VAL A 71 -14.28 13.44 18.55
CA VAL A 71 -13.84 13.13 17.18
C VAL A 71 -14.07 14.36 16.30
N ASN A 72 -13.06 14.72 15.51
CA ASN A 72 -13.17 15.83 14.56
C ASN A 72 -14.35 15.65 13.59
N GLY A 73 -14.96 16.76 13.12
CA GLY A 73 -16.19 16.72 12.32
C GLY A 73 -16.08 15.94 10.99
N PHE A 74 -14.90 15.90 10.37
CA PHE A 74 -14.67 15.17 9.12
C PHE A 74 -14.80 13.64 9.31
N ASP A 75 -14.45 13.13 10.49
CA ASP A 75 -14.46 11.71 10.80
C ASP A 75 -15.63 11.27 11.69
N ARG A 76 -16.25 12.21 12.41
CA ARG A 76 -17.24 11.96 13.46
C ARG A 76 -18.41 11.08 13.00
N PHE A 77 -18.84 11.21 11.76
CA PHE A 77 -19.94 10.42 11.20
C PHE A 77 -19.69 8.90 11.27
N SER A 78 -18.43 8.48 11.30
CA SER A 78 -18.03 7.07 11.37
C SER A 78 -17.66 6.61 12.78
N ALA A 79 -17.66 7.51 13.77
CA ALA A 79 -17.45 7.16 15.17
C ALA A 79 -18.59 6.25 15.65
N GLY A 80 -18.25 5.03 16.03
CA GLY A 80 -19.19 3.97 16.38
C GLY A 80 -19.51 2.99 15.25
N ASN A 81 -18.92 3.15 14.06
CA ASN A 81 -19.00 2.09 13.05
C ASN A 81 -18.45 0.78 13.63
N TYR A 82 -19.16 -0.31 13.35
CA TYR A 82 -18.72 -1.65 13.73
C TYR A 82 -19.34 -2.67 12.78
N SER A 83 -18.50 -3.47 12.12
CA SER A 83 -18.99 -4.56 11.27
C SER A 83 -17.94 -5.65 11.13
N LYS A 84 -18.16 -6.79 11.82
CA LYS A 84 -17.30 -7.98 11.69
C LYS A 84 -17.26 -8.50 10.26
N THR A 85 -18.39 -8.45 9.55
CA THR A 85 -18.49 -8.87 8.16
C THR A 85 -17.66 -7.98 7.24
N ALA A 86 -17.73 -6.65 7.39
CA ALA A 86 -16.89 -5.75 6.60
C ALA A 86 -15.40 -5.93 6.90
N ASP A 87 -15.04 -6.15 8.18
CA ASP A 87 -13.65 -6.45 8.58
C ASP A 87 -13.14 -7.71 7.86
N LYS A 88 -13.89 -8.82 7.96
CA LYS A 88 -13.56 -10.08 7.25
C LYS A 88 -13.49 -9.89 5.75
N HIS A 89 -14.46 -9.22 5.14
CA HIS A 89 -14.52 -9.04 3.69
C HIS A 89 -13.41 -8.13 3.16
N SER A 90 -12.89 -7.20 3.97
CA SER A 90 -11.78 -6.34 3.57
C SER A 90 -10.51 -7.13 3.25
N TYR A 91 -10.35 -8.33 3.81
CA TYR A 91 -9.19 -9.19 3.57
C TYR A 91 -9.16 -9.78 2.15
N TYR A 92 -10.30 -9.98 1.48
CA TYR A 92 -10.33 -10.54 0.12
C TYR A 92 -9.64 -9.62 -0.91
N PRO A 93 -10.06 -8.36 -1.10
CA PRO A 93 -9.35 -7.46 -2.01
C PRO A 93 -7.96 -7.08 -1.49
N PHE A 94 -7.75 -7.06 -0.16
CA PHE A 94 -6.44 -6.83 0.43
C PHE A 94 -5.43 -7.90 0.00
N TYR A 95 -5.72 -9.19 0.21
CA TYR A 95 -4.81 -10.26 -0.21
C TYR A 95 -4.72 -10.37 -1.74
N GLY A 96 -5.82 -10.14 -2.46
CA GLY A 96 -5.83 -10.08 -3.92
C GLY A 96 -4.88 -9.01 -4.48
N ALA A 97 -4.74 -7.88 -3.80
CA ALA A 97 -3.83 -6.81 -4.22
C ALA A 97 -2.35 -7.22 -4.22
N PHE A 98 -1.92 -8.09 -3.30
CA PHE A 98 -0.54 -8.60 -3.29
C PHE A 98 -0.26 -9.58 -4.43
N ALA A 99 -1.30 -10.17 -5.02
CA ALA A 99 -1.14 -11.00 -6.21
C ALA A 99 -0.90 -10.16 -7.48
N MET A 100 -1.37 -8.91 -7.54
CA MET A 100 -1.26 -8.06 -8.75
C MET A 100 0.19 -7.85 -9.22
N PRO A 101 1.17 -7.53 -8.34
CA PRO A 101 2.58 -7.48 -8.70
C PRO A 101 3.16 -8.81 -9.22
N VAL A 102 2.61 -9.95 -8.81
CA VAL A 102 3.01 -11.27 -9.33
C VAL A 102 2.36 -11.54 -10.68
N VAL A 103 1.10 -11.14 -10.86
CA VAL A 103 0.36 -11.31 -12.13
C VAL A 103 1.05 -10.57 -13.27
N ILE A 104 1.58 -9.36 -13.04
CA ILE A 104 2.30 -8.63 -14.09
C ILE A 104 3.61 -9.31 -14.53
N LEU A 105 4.17 -10.23 -13.73
CA LEU A 105 5.38 -10.99 -14.10
C LEU A 105 5.12 -12.01 -15.23
N PHE A 106 3.87 -12.37 -15.51
CA PHE A 106 3.53 -13.19 -16.67
C PHE A 106 3.59 -12.42 -18.00
N ASN A 107 3.81 -11.10 -17.96
CA ASN A 107 4.08 -10.30 -19.16
C ASN A 107 5.48 -10.61 -19.70
N GLY A 108 5.59 -10.96 -20.98
CA GLY A 108 6.85 -11.35 -21.62
C GLY A 108 7.94 -10.28 -21.71
N LYS A 109 7.64 -9.00 -21.42
CA LYS A 109 8.64 -7.93 -21.30
C LYS A 109 9.17 -7.80 -19.87
N ILE A 110 8.34 -8.17 -18.89
CA ILE A 110 8.62 -8.05 -17.45
C ILE A 110 9.32 -9.31 -16.94
N ASN A 111 8.95 -10.49 -17.44
CA ASN A 111 9.44 -11.78 -16.97
C ASN A 111 10.99 -11.90 -17.01
N ASN A 112 11.64 -11.35 -18.04
CA ASN A 112 13.10 -11.32 -18.19
C ASN A 112 13.79 -10.45 -17.11
N HIS A 113 13.04 -9.62 -16.40
CA HIS A 113 13.51 -8.71 -15.35
C HIS A 113 12.86 -9.00 -13.99
N THR A 114 12.34 -10.22 -13.79
CA THR A 114 11.61 -10.61 -12.58
C THR A 114 12.37 -10.28 -11.29
N GLY A 115 13.68 -10.59 -11.22
CA GLY A 115 14.49 -10.32 -10.03
C GLY A 115 14.57 -8.82 -9.70
N GLN A 116 14.70 -7.97 -10.72
CA GLN A 116 14.75 -6.51 -10.54
C GLN A 116 13.39 -5.97 -10.07
N VAL A 117 12.29 -6.43 -10.69
CA VAL A 117 10.94 -5.99 -10.33
C VAL A 117 10.57 -6.45 -8.91
N LEU A 118 10.92 -7.67 -8.53
CA LEU A 118 10.72 -8.16 -7.17
C LEU A 118 11.54 -7.37 -6.13
N ALA A 119 12.79 -7.01 -6.45
CA ALA A 119 13.60 -6.18 -5.57
C ALA A 119 12.95 -4.81 -5.32
N LEU A 120 12.50 -4.13 -6.39
CA LEU A 120 11.76 -2.86 -6.28
C LEU A 120 10.45 -3.02 -5.51
N TYR A 121 9.76 -4.15 -5.68
CA TYR A 121 8.53 -4.42 -4.96
C TYR A 121 8.78 -4.60 -3.46
N VAL A 122 9.83 -5.34 -3.08
CA VAL A 122 10.23 -5.51 -1.69
C VAL A 122 10.60 -4.16 -1.07
N GLU A 123 11.38 -3.33 -1.77
CA GLU A 123 11.71 -1.98 -1.31
C GLU A 123 10.45 -1.12 -1.12
N THR A 124 9.53 -1.14 -2.08
CA THR A 124 8.23 -0.44 -2.02
C THR A 124 7.44 -0.85 -0.78
N MET A 125 7.37 -2.14 -0.49
CA MET A 125 6.66 -2.67 0.67
C MET A 125 7.39 -2.39 1.99
N ALA A 126 8.74 -2.37 2.00
CA ALA A 126 9.53 -2.02 3.17
C ALA A 126 9.35 -0.54 3.56
N ILE A 127 9.34 0.37 2.58
CA ILE A 127 9.06 1.79 2.80
C ILE A 127 7.63 1.98 3.30
N THR A 128 6.65 1.36 2.63
CA THR A 128 5.23 1.42 3.06
C THR A 128 5.05 0.88 4.48
N GLY A 129 5.68 -0.27 4.78
CA GLY A 129 5.68 -0.90 6.08
C GLY A 129 6.23 0.03 7.16
N THR A 130 7.36 0.69 6.88
CA THR A 130 7.99 1.64 7.80
C THR A 130 7.07 2.80 8.12
N LEU A 131 6.54 3.46 7.09
CA LEU A 131 5.67 4.62 7.26
C LEU A 131 4.42 4.27 8.05
N TYR A 132 3.84 3.08 7.80
CA TYR A 132 2.69 2.61 8.57
C TYR A 132 3.06 2.26 10.01
N THR A 133 4.03 1.36 10.23
CA THR A 133 4.26 0.80 11.58
C THR A 133 4.85 1.83 12.52
N MET A 134 5.69 2.74 12.04
CA MET A 134 6.21 3.85 12.85
C MET A 134 5.09 4.82 13.23
N ALA A 135 4.23 5.22 12.29
CA ALA A 135 3.09 6.09 12.60
C ALA A 135 2.12 5.41 13.57
N ALA A 136 1.75 4.16 13.27
CA ALA A 136 0.81 3.38 14.07
C ALA A 136 1.37 3.00 15.45
N GLY A 137 2.69 2.91 15.62
CA GLY A 137 3.36 2.71 16.90
C GLY A 137 3.38 3.97 17.77
N ASN A 138 3.63 5.14 17.17
CA ASN A 138 3.82 6.39 17.90
C ASN A 138 2.53 7.19 18.12
N VAL A 139 1.53 7.06 17.26
CA VAL A 139 0.27 7.81 17.39
C VAL A 139 -0.76 6.96 18.16
N LYS A 140 -1.37 7.53 19.20
CA LYS A 140 -2.51 6.92 19.92
C LYS A 140 -3.79 7.54 19.35
N ARG A 141 -4.52 6.79 18.53
CA ARG A 141 -5.81 7.20 17.96
C ARG A 141 -6.81 6.06 18.09
N ASN A 142 -7.85 6.27 18.89
CA ASN A 142 -8.93 5.30 19.08
C ASN A 142 -9.58 4.93 17.75
N ARG A 143 -9.90 3.65 17.55
CA ARG A 143 -10.59 3.16 16.37
C ARG A 143 -12.07 3.53 16.42
N PRO A 144 -12.74 3.75 15.28
CA PRO A 144 -14.16 4.09 15.30
C PRO A 144 -15.04 3.11 16.09
N TYR A 145 -14.72 1.82 16.11
CA TYR A 145 -15.50 0.83 16.88
C TYR A 145 -15.48 1.05 18.40
N THR A 146 -14.51 1.80 18.96
CA THR A 146 -14.42 2.02 20.41
C THR A 146 -15.54 2.92 20.93
N TYR A 147 -16.15 3.71 20.05
CA TYR A 147 -17.26 4.61 20.33
C TYR A 147 -18.65 3.97 20.14
N SER A 148 -18.71 2.67 19.84
CA SER A 148 -19.97 1.93 19.70
C SER A 148 -20.31 1.19 20.99
N THR A 149 -21.58 1.24 21.38
CA THR A 149 -22.15 0.41 22.44
C THR A 149 -22.38 -1.04 21.98
N GLU A 150 -22.39 -1.29 20.68
CA GLU A 150 -22.58 -2.63 20.09
C GLU A 150 -21.27 -3.43 20.00
N THR A 151 -20.12 -2.76 20.06
CA THR A 151 -18.81 -3.44 20.03
C THR A 151 -18.57 -4.15 21.37
N PRO A 152 -18.25 -5.46 21.37
CA PRO A 152 -17.90 -6.20 22.58
C PRO A 152 -16.77 -5.54 23.38
N LEU A 153 -16.86 -5.59 24.71
CA LEU A 153 -15.90 -4.94 25.60
C LEU A 153 -14.47 -5.44 25.37
N ASP A 154 -14.27 -6.74 25.19
CA ASP A 154 -12.97 -7.35 24.89
C ASP A 154 -12.35 -6.79 23.60
N GLN A 155 -13.18 -6.44 22.61
CA GLN A 155 -12.71 -5.83 21.37
C GLN A 155 -12.33 -4.37 21.58
N ARG A 156 -13.08 -3.63 22.40
CA ARG A 156 -12.85 -2.21 22.71
C ARG A 156 -11.60 -1.99 23.57
N THR A 157 -11.20 -2.98 24.36
CA THR A 157 -10.03 -2.92 25.25
C THR A 157 -8.81 -3.67 24.73
N LYS A 158 -8.84 -4.25 23.53
CA LYS A 158 -7.64 -4.81 22.88
C LYS A 158 -6.57 -3.74 22.64
N LYS A 159 -5.29 -4.11 22.70
CA LYS A 159 -4.16 -3.22 22.38
C LYS A 159 -4.31 -2.51 21.03
N GLY A 160 -4.92 -3.18 20.04
CA GLY A 160 -5.18 -2.61 18.72
C GLY A 160 -6.24 -1.52 18.66
N ALA A 161 -7.03 -1.31 19.73
CA ALA A 161 -8.13 -0.34 19.78
C ALA A 161 -7.67 1.11 19.65
N THR A 162 -6.41 1.41 19.96
CA THR A 162 -5.82 2.76 19.88
C THR A 162 -4.94 2.97 18.66
N ARG A 163 -5.05 2.07 17.67
CA ARG A 163 -4.23 2.05 16.45
C ARG A 163 -5.06 2.33 15.19
N SER A 164 -5.81 3.42 15.19
CA SER A 164 -6.54 3.89 14.00
C SER A 164 -5.64 4.63 13.01
N PHE A 165 -4.69 5.43 13.50
CA PHE A 165 -3.86 6.27 12.63
C PHE A 165 -2.66 5.49 12.06
N TYR A 166 -2.46 5.43 10.74
CA TYR A 166 -3.47 5.53 9.67
C TYR A 166 -3.76 4.13 9.10
N ALA A 167 -4.59 4.03 8.06
CA ALA A 167 -5.07 2.75 7.55
C ALA A 167 -3.99 1.92 6.82
N GLY A 168 -3.32 1.03 7.55
CA GLY A 168 -2.26 0.16 7.00
C GLY A 168 -2.73 -0.80 5.91
N HIS A 169 -3.95 -1.36 6.00
CA HIS A 169 -4.48 -2.24 4.95
C HIS A 169 -4.68 -1.48 3.64
N THR A 170 -5.24 -0.27 3.72
CA THR A 170 -5.47 0.62 2.59
C THR A 170 -4.14 1.05 1.96
N ALA A 171 -3.16 1.43 2.79
CA ALA A 171 -1.83 1.84 2.34
C ALA A 171 -1.08 0.72 1.62
N ALA A 172 -0.99 -0.47 2.22
CA ALA A 172 -0.33 -1.60 1.61
C ALA A 172 -1.01 -2.05 0.30
N THR A 173 -2.34 -2.01 0.25
CA THR A 173 -3.11 -2.30 -0.97
C THR A 173 -2.83 -1.28 -2.08
N ALA A 174 -2.82 0.01 -1.73
CA ALA A 174 -2.51 1.07 -2.68
C ALA A 174 -1.07 0.94 -3.18
N SER A 175 -0.09 0.72 -2.31
CA SER A 175 1.31 0.49 -2.71
C SER A 175 1.44 -0.66 -3.69
N ALA A 176 0.85 -1.81 -3.40
CA ALA A 176 0.97 -2.98 -4.27
C ALA A 176 0.32 -2.78 -5.64
N THR A 177 -0.88 -2.22 -5.68
CA THR A 177 -1.62 -2.07 -6.94
C THR A 177 -1.09 -0.92 -7.81
N PHE A 178 -0.73 0.21 -7.21
CA PHE A 178 -0.10 1.32 -7.94
C PHE A 178 1.32 0.97 -8.41
N PHE A 179 2.08 0.20 -7.64
CA PHE A 179 3.34 -0.39 -8.09
C PHE A 179 3.14 -1.24 -9.34
N ALA A 180 2.18 -2.17 -9.31
CA ALA A 180 1.90 -3.02 -10.45
C ALA A 180 1.48 -2.20 -11.68
N ALA A 181 0.62 -1.19 -11.52
CA ALA A 181 0.20 -0.30 -12.60
C ALA A 181 1.36 0.50 -13.19
N LYS A 182 2.23 1.02 -12.33
CA LYS A 182 3.42 1.78 -12.75
C LYS A 182 4.40 0.91 -13.51
N VAL A 183 4.76 -0.25 -12.96
CA VAL A 183 5.68 -1.22 -13.59
C VAL A 183 5.12 -1.70 -14.92
N PHE A 184 3.85 -2.09 -14.96
CA PHE A 184 3.21 -2.47 -16.21
C PHE A 184 3.32 -1.37 -17.25
N SER A 185 3.01 -0.13 -16.88
CA SER A 185 3.00 1.02 -17.81
C SER A 185 4.40 1.37 -18.32
N ASP A 186 5.44 1.23 -17.49
CA ASP A 186 6.81 1.52 -17.90
C ASP A 186 7.36 0.48 -18.88
N PHE A 187 7.05 -0.80 -18.67
CA PHE A 187 7.43 -1.87 -19.61
C PHE A 187 6.53 -1.91 -20.86
N ASN A 188 5.33 -1.34 -20.79
CA ASN A 188 4.33 -1.40 -21.86
C ASN A 188 3.76 0.00 -22.17
N PRO A 189 4.60 0.96 -22.63
CA PRO A 189 4.20 2.36 -22.82
C PRO A 189 3.05 2.53 -23.81
N ASP A 190 2.94 1.68 -24.83
CA ASP A 190 1.91 1.78 -25.87
C ASP A 190 0.72 0.84 -25.63
N SER A 191 0.67 0.15 -24.48
CA SER A 191 -0.39 -0.83 -24.24
C SER A 191 -1.75 -0.16 -24.01
N PRO A 192 -2.82 -0.61 -24.71
CA PRO A 192 -4.18 -0.16 -24.45
C PRO A 192 -4.73 -0.66 -23.10
N ALA A 193 -4.03 -1.58 -22.42
CA ALA A 193 -4.45 -2.11 -21.13
C ALA A 193 -4.19 -1.14 -19.95
N LYS A 194 -3.33 -0.12 -20.13
CA LYS A 194 -2.92 0.80 -19.05
C LYS A 194 -4.11 1.42 -18.30
N PRO A 195 -5.15 2.00 -18.96
CA PRO A 195 -6.25 2.62 -18.24
C PRO A 195 -6.99 1.64 -17.33
N TYR A 196 -7.17 0.39 -17.76
CA TYR A 196 -7.83 -0.65 -16.98
C TYR A 196 -7.01 -1.05 -15.75
N ILE A 197 -5.68 -1.16 -15.89
CA ILE A 197 -4.80 -1.52 -14.78
C ILE A 197 -4.71 -0.37 -13.76
N TRP A 198 -4.62 0.88 -14.22
CA TRP A 198 -4.69 2.05 -13.34
C TRP A 198 -6.05 2.19 -12.66
N THR A 199 -7.14 1.88 -13.37
CA THR A 199 -8.49 1.84 -12.79
C THR A 199 -8.58 0.77 -11.70
N ALA A 200 -8.08 -0.43 -11.94
CA ALA A 200 -8.01 -1.48 -10.92
C ALA A 200 -7.16 -1.03 -9.73
N ALA A 201 -6.01 -0.39 -9.99
CA ALA A 201 -5.15 0.15 -8.95
C ALA A 201 -5.80 1.25 -8.13
N ALA A 202 -6.73 2.02 -8.71
CA ALA A 202 -7.48 3.01 -7.95
C ALA A 202 -8.64 2.37 -7.15
N VAL A 203 -9.40 1.48 -7.78
CA VAL A 203 -10.65 0.94 -7.21
C VAL A 203 -10.40 -0.04 -6.07
N VAL A 204 -9.40 -0.92 -6.19
CA VAL A 204 -9.13 -1.96 -5.18
C VAL A 204 -8.77 -1.38 -3.80
N PRO A 205 -7.82 -0.44 -3.65
CA PRO A 205 -7.56 0.20 -2.36
C PRO A 205 -8.72 1.05 -1.85
N ALA A 206 -9.52 1.67 -2.74
CA ALA A 206 -10.72 2.39 -2.33
C ALA A 206 -11.76 1.43 -1.71
N ALA A 207 -11.94 0.25 -2.30
CA ALA A 207 -12.82 -0.80 -1.77
C ALA A 207 -12.33 -1.32 -0.42
N VAL A 208 -11.02 -1.57 -0.27
CA VAL A 208 -10.43 -1.92 1.03
C VAL A 208 -10.70 -0.82 2.05
N GLY A 209 -10.38 0.44 1.74
CA GLY A 209 -10.57 1.56 2.64
C GLY A 209 -12.02 1.75 3.08
N TYR A 210 -12.97 1.62 2.14
CA TYR A 210 -14.40 1.65 2.46
C TYR A 210 -14.80 0.53 3.42
N LEU A 211 -14.33 -0.71 3.19
CA LEU A 211 -14.62 -1.82 4.08
C LEU A 211 -13.98 -1.63 5.47
N ARG A 212 -12.76 -1.08 5.54
CA ARG A 212 -12.10 -0.73 6.82
C ARG A 212 -12.87 0.36 7.58
N LEU A 213 -13.42 1.34 6.88
CA LEU A 213 -14.28 2.38 7.45
C LEU A 213 -15.56 1.79 8.02
N LYS A 214 -16.27 0.97 7.23
CA LYS A 214 -17.51 0.30 7.67
C LYS A 214 -17.27 -0.68 8.83
N ALA A 215 -16.11 -1.33 8.85
CA ALA A 215 -15.70 -2.24 9.93
C ALA A 215 -15.45 -1.52 11.26
N GLY A 216 -15.31 -0.19 11.24
CA GLY A 216 -14.91 0.58 12.42
C GLY A 216 -13.42 0.51 12.72
N MET A 217 -12.61 0.10 11.74
CA MET A 217 -11.18 -0.15 11.91
C MET A 217 -10.33 1.10 11.70
N HIS A 218 -10.80 2.03 10.88
CA HIS A 218 -10.12 3.26 10.52
C HIS A 218 -11.16 4.34 10.21
N PHE A 219 -10.90 5.59 10.57
CA PHE A 219 -11.73 6.72 10.16
C PHE A 219 -11.54 7.04 8.67
N LEU A 220 -12.35 7.95 8.11
CA LEU A 220 -12.24 8.32 6.70
C LEU A 220 -10.87 8.95 6.41
N SER A 221 -10.41 9.88 7.25
CA SER A 221 -9.09 10.50 7.12
C SER A 221 -7.93 9.49 7.19
N ASP A 222 -8.03 8.49 8.06
CA ASP A 222 -7.04 7.41 8.16
C ASP A 222 -6.92 6.63 6.84
N ASN A 223 -8.06 6.38 6.18
CA ASN A 223 -8.11 5.67 4.91
C ASN A 223 -7.61 6.53 3.75
N LEU A 224 -7.99 7.80 3.68
CA LEU A 224 -7.52 8.72 2.65
C LEU A 224 -6.01 8.93 2.74
N LEU A 225 -5.48 9.15 3.95
CA LEU A 225 -4.03 9.27 4.16
C LEU A 225 -3.31 7.97 3.79
N GLY A 226 -3.83 6.82 4.23
CA GLY A 226 -3.25 5.52 3.87
C GLY A 226 -3.23 5.31 2.36
N TYR A 227 -4.33 5.60 1.68
CA TYR A 227 -4.42 5.52 0.23
C TYR A 227 -3.37 6.42 -0.44
N ALA A 228 -3.31 7.70 -0.06
CA ALA A 228 -2.41 8.67 -0.67
C ALA A 228 -0.93 8.29 -0.47
N VAL A 229 -0.55 7.91 0.75
CA VAL A 229 0.81 7.45 1.05
C VAL A 229 1.14 6.19 0.26
N GLY A 230 0.24 5.20 0.25
CA GLY A 230 0.49 3.95 -0.45
C GLY A 230 0.61 4.13 -1.97
N ALA A 231 -0.34 4.86 -2.58
CA ALA A 231 -0.28 5.19 -4.01
C ALA A 231 1.00 5.97 -4.34
N GLY A 232 1.37 6.94 -3.50
CA GLY A 232 2.60 7.70 -3.62
C GLY A 232 3.84 6.80 -3.63
N VAL A 233 4.00 5.94 -2.62
CA VAL A 233 5.16 5.02 -2.54
C VAL A 233 5.17 4.03 -3.71
N GLY A 234 4.01 3.45 -4.05
CA GLY A 234 3.87 2.51 -5.17
C GLY A 234 4.27 3.10 -6.52
N VAL A 235 4.07 4.41 -6.74
CA VAL A 235 4.49 5.10 -7.97
C VAL A 235 5.94 5.60 -7.86
N LEU A 236 6.30 6.22 -6.75
CA LEU A 236 7.57 6.93 -6.59
C LEU A 236 8.76 5.97 -6.59
N VAL A 237 8.67 4.82 -5.94
CA VAL A 237 9.80 3.87 -5.90
C VAL A 237 10.19 3.42 -7.32
N PRO A 238 9.29 2.86 -8.17
CA PRO A 238 9.64 2.58 -9.55
C PRO A 238 10.04 3.82 -10.35
N GLN A 239 9.38 4.96 -10.11
CA GLN A 239 9.68 6.20 -10.84
C GLN A 239 11.10 6.71 -10.59
N LEU A 240 11.60 6.64 -9.36
CA LEU A 240 12.96 7.05 -9.00
C LEU A 240 14.02 6.11 -9.59
N HIS A 241 13.66 4.85 -9.81
CA HIS A 241 14.52 3.86 -10.45
C HIS A 241 14.43 3.89 -11.98
N LYS A 242 13.49 4.65 -12.57
CA LYS A 242 13.33 4.70 -14.02
C LYS A 242 14.56 5.33 -14.67
N LYS A 243 15.12 4.64 -15.67
CA LYS A 243 16.15 5.18 -16.56
C LYS A 243 15.55 6.39 -17.27
N THR A 244 15.96 7.57 -16.86
CA THR A 244 15.61 8.81 -17.54
C THR A 244 16.73 9.17 -18.48
N SER A 245 16.41 9.63 -19.69
CA SER A 245 17.37 10.39 -20.50
C SER A 245 17.63 11.80 -19.93
N ALA A 246 16.85 12.31 -18.95
CA ALA A 246 16.95 13.70 -18.50
C ALA A 246 16.33 14.16 -17.14
N ASN A 247 15.92 13.32 -16.17
CA ASN A 247 15.26 13.81 -14.93
C ASN A 247 16.00 13.41 -13.65
N SER A 248 16.75 14.34 -13.06
CA SER A 248 17.43 14.17 -11.77
C SER A 248 16.64 14.83 -10.64
N LEU A 249 15.88 14.04 -9.88
CA LEU A 249 15.55 14.44 -8.51
C LEU A 249 16.87 14.42 -7.73
N SER A 250 17.33 15.59 -7.29
CA SER A 250 18.50 15.72 -6.43
C SER A 250 18.02 16.03 -5.02
N VAL A 251 18.31 15.14 -4.08
CA VAL A 251 18.10 15.38 -2.65
C VAL A 251 19.46 15.54 -2.01
N VAL A 252 19.77 16.73 -1.51
CA VAL A 252 21.05 17.03 -0.88
C VAL A 252 20.84 17.54 0.54
N PRO A 253 21.59 17.01 1.53
CA PRO A 253 21.59 17.61 2.85
C PRO A 253 22.27 18.98 2.76
N VAL A 254 21.62 20.00 3.30
CA VAL A 254 22.15 21.36 3.39
C VAL A 254 22.51 21.63 4.83
N PHE A 255 23.80 21.80 5.06
CA PHE A 255 24.35 22.18 6.36
C PHE A 255 24.73 23.65 6.32
N THR A 256 24.06 24.47 7.13
CA THR A 256 24.40 25.88 7.32
C THR A 256 24.50 26.13 8.84
N PRO A 257 25.43 26.97 9.33
CA PRO A 257 25.49 27.28 10.76
C PRO A 257 24.13 27.73 11.29
N GLY A 258 23.56 26.96 12.22
CA GLY A 258 22.22 27.19 12.80
C GLY A 258 21.06 26.43 12.15
N TYR A 259 21.23 25.80 10.98
CA TYR A 259 20.15 25.07 10.30
C TYR A 259 20.66 23.79 9.59
N GLN A 260 20.03 22.66 9.90
CA GLN A 260 20.19 21.42 9.14
C GLN A 260 18.88 21.20 8.38
N THR A 261 18.96 21.22 7.06
CA THR A 261 17.78 21.01 6.20
C THR A 261 18.10 20.07 5.05
N VAL A 262 17.08 19.64 4.34
CA VAL A 262 17.18 18.81 3.14
C VAL A 262 16.62 19.62 1.99
N ALA A 263 17.43 19.85 0.96
CA ALA A 263 16.96 20.43 -0.29
C ALA A 263 16.59 19.30 -1.25
N ALA A 264 15.38 19.35 -1.79
CA ALA A 264 14.95 18.50 -2.88
C ALA A 264 14.74 19.37 -4.13
N THR A 265 15.59 19.19 -5.14
CA THR A 265 15.46 19.86 -6.43
C THR A 265 14.90 18.86 -7.43
N TYR A 266 13.74 19.19 -7.98
CA TYR A 266 13.16 18.46 -9.10
C TYR A 266 13.17 19.35 -10.34
N THR A 267 13.93 18.95 -11.36
CA THR A 267 13.95 19.64 -12.65
C THR A 267 12.85 19.07 -13.52
N PHE A 268 11.81 19.86 -13.78
CA PHE A 268 10.85 19.57 -14.85
C PHE A 268 11.48 19.94 -16.20
N ARG A 269 11.42 19.02 -17.16
CA ARG A 269 11.55 19.32 -18.60
C ARG A 269 10.43 18.64 -19.35
#